data_AF-A0A3P7J891-F1
#
_entry.id   AF-A0A3P7J891-F1
#
_cell.length_a   1.000
_cell.length_b   1.000
_cell.length_c   1.000
_cell.angle_alpha   90.00
_cell.angle_beta   90.00
_cell.angle_gamma   90.00
#
_symmetry.space_group_name_H-M   'P 1'
#
loop_
_entity.id
_entity.type
_entity.pdbx_description
1 polymer ?
#
loop_
_entity_poly.entity_id
_entity_poly.type
_entity_poly.pdbx_seq_one_letter_code
_entity_poly.pdbx_strand_id
1 'polypeptide(L)'
;MDQTDTARQDADGPFGFLKCIQTPAVVETTSLRPRESDFLIAYATPPTYVSWRNSLRGSWFVQAICEVFAKHARDMDILQLLTRVNQRVAECFQTNCSSSYKQMPEFHSRLIKQFFFFPGVKRSSAV
;
A
#
# COMPACT_ATOMS: atom_id res chain seq x y z
N MET A 1 -64.11 -37.85 20.92
CA MET A 1 -63.74 -39.24 20.60
C MET A 1 -62.66 -39.13 19.55
N ASP A 2 -61.40 -39.43 19.77
CA ASP A 2 -60.71 -40.16 20.81
C ASP A 2 -59.23 -39.71 20.76
N GLN A 3 -58.60 -39.58 21.92
CA GLN A 3 -57.16 -39.37 22.03
C GLN A 3 -56.50 -40.74 21.97
N THR A 4 -55.46 -40.92 21.16
CA THR A 4 -54.40 -41.88 21.48
C THR A 4 -53.05 -41.20 21.31
N ASP A 5 -52.51 -40.87 22.47
CA ASP A 5 -51.16 -40.45 22.78
C ASP A 5 -50.18 -41.61 22.55
N THR A 6 -49.01 -41.35 21.96
CA THR A 6 -47.77 -42.06 22.30
C THR A 6 -46.58 -41.17 21.91
N ALA A 7 -46.10 -40.42 22.88
CA ALA A 7 -44.75 -39.87 22.89
C ALA A 7 -43.68 -40.96 22.63
N ARG A 8 -42.72 -40.65 21.75
CA ARG A 8 -41.34 -41.12 21.87
C ARG A 8 -40.39 -39.96 21.59
N GLN A 9 -39.65 -39.59 22.64
CA GLN A 9 -38.42 -38.79 22.60
C GLN A 9 -37.44 -39.35 21.56
N ASP A 10 -36.52 -38.52 21.06
CA ASP A 10 -35.08 -38.76 21.27
C ASP A 10 -34.20 -37.62 20.73
N ALA A 11 -33.54 -36.98 21.71
CA ALA A 11 -32.20 -36.39 21.66
C ALA A 11 -31.89 -35.26 20.66
N ASP A 12 -32.24 -34.03 21.04
CA ASP A 12 -31.41 -32.86 20.75
C ASP A 12 -30.07 -33.00 21.50
N GLY A 13 -29.08 -33.62 20.86
CA GLY A 13 -27.71 -33.63 21.35
C GLY A 13 -27.13 -32.21 21.38
N PRO A 14 -26.29 -31.84 22.38
CA PRO A 14 -25.85 -30.46 22.60
C PRO A 14 -24.82 -29.94 21.59
N PHE A 15 -24.53 -30.69 20.53
CA PHE A 15 -23.60 -30.31 19.49
C PHE A 15 -24.25 -30.50 18.11
N GLY A 16 -24.99 -29.49 17.66
CA GLY A 16 -25.42 -29.30 16.27
C GLY A 16 -24.25 -29.05 15.30
N PHE A 17 -23.16 -29.80 15.45
CA PHE A 17 -21.86 -29.54 14.83
C PHE A 17 -21.79 -29.97 13.36
N LEU A 18 -22.79 -30.69 12.85
CA LEU A 18 -22.72 -31.35 11.54
C LEU A 18 -23.64 -30.80 10.45
N LYS A 19 -24.28 -29.64 10.64
CA LYS A 19 -25.00 -28.97 9.53
C LYS A 19 -24.10 -28.07 8.66
N CYS A 20 -22.82 -27.92 9.01
CA CYS A 20 -21.84 -27.08 8.32
C CYS A 20 -21.08 -27.80 7.18
N ILE A 21 -21.21 -29.13 7.02
CA ILE A 21 -20.53 -29.85 5.93
C ILE A 21 -21.32 -29.74 4.61
N GLN A 22 -21.80 -28.54 4.28
CA GLN A 22 -21.99 -28.19 2.88
C GLN A 22 -20.68 -27.55 2.43
N THR A 23 -19.90 -28.32 1.66
CA THR A 23 -18.78 -27.77 0.90
C THR A 23 -19.32 -26.60 0.08
N PRO A 24 -18.87 -25.35 0.30
CA PRO A 24 -19.22 -24.29 -0.63
C PRO A 24 -18.68 -24.69 -2.00
N ALA A 25 -19.52 -24.53 -3.02
CA ALA A 25 -19.16 -24.72 -4.41
C ALA A 25 -17.81 -24.05 -4.68
N VAL A 26 -16.95 -24.75 -5.43
CA VAL A 26 -15.61 -24.29 -5.82
C VAL A 26 -15.70 -22.82 -6.26
N VAL A 27 -15.27 -21.93 -5.37
CA VAL A 27 -15.12 -20.52 -5.69
C VAL A 27 -13.90 -20.48 -6.60
N GLU A 28 -14.16 -20.22 -7.88
CA GLU A 28 -13.12 -19.96 -8.87
C GLU A 28 -12.09 -19.02 -8.26
N THR A 29 -10.82 -19.38 -8.41
CA THR A 29 -9.67 -18.75 -7.74
C THR A 29 -9.54 -17.28 -8.12
N THR A 30 -10.32 -16.41 -7.47
CA THR A 30 -9.98 -15.01 -7.26
C THR A 30 -8.57 -15.00 -6.70
N SER A 31 -7.62 -14.45 -7.44
CA SER A 31 -6.20 -14.43 -7.11
C SER A 31 -5.99 -14.26 -5.60
N LEU A 32 -5.42 -15.25 -4.92
CA LEU A 32 -5.14 -15.24 -3.49
C LEU A 32 -4.06 -14.19 -3.18
N ARG A 33 -4.42 -12.91 -3.18
CA ARG A 33 -3.53 -11.81 -2.82
C ARG A 33 -3.73 -11.41 -1.36
N PRO A 34 -2.65 -11.18 -0.59
CA PRO A 34 -2.75 -10.61 0.75
C PRO A 34 -3.51 -9.28 0.72
N ARG A 35 -4.35 -9.03 1.73
CA ARG A 35 -5.17 -7.79 1.80
C ARG A 35 -4.33 -6.50 1.78
N GLU A 36 -3.12 -6.56 2.29
CA GLU A 36 -2.18 -5.42 2.35
C GLU A 36 -1.05 -5.54 1.31
N SER A 37 -1.27 -6.26 0.20
CA SER A 37 -0.33 -6.24 -0.93
C SER A 37 -0.46 -4.97 -1.76
N ASP A 38 0.56 -4.66 -2.55
CA ASP A 38 0.53 -3.58 -3.55
C ASP A 38 0.48 -2.16 -2.97
N PHE A 39 0.90 -1.98 -1.71
CA PHE A 39 1.05 -0.67 -1.09
C PHE A 39 2.49 -0.16 -1.17
N LEU A 40 2.64 1.13 -1.44
CA LEU A 40 3.87 1.87 -1.27
C LEU A 40 3.56 3.15 -0.50
N ILE A 41 4.22 3.35 0.62
CA ILE A 41 4.03 4.54 1.45
C ILE A 41 5.39 5.22 1.57
N ALA A 42 5.48 6.48 1.16
CA ALA A 42 6.70 7.28 1.23
C ALA A 42 6.49 8.46 2.19
N TYR A 43 7.35 8.57 3.18
CA TYR A 43 7.33 9.61 4.20
C TYR A 43 8.46 10.62 3.95
N ALA A 44 8.18 11.90 4.25
CA ALA A 44 9.17 12.96 4.15
C ALA A 44 10.33 12.79 5.15
N THR A 45 10.08 12.10 6.26
CA THR A 45 11.05 11.72 7.28
C THR A 45 10.66 10.44 8.00
N PRO A 46 11.63 9.70 8.57
CA PRO A 46 11.36 8.64 9.52
C PRO A 46 10.51 9.12 10.71
N PRO A 47 9.80 8.20 11.38
CA PRO A 47 9.12 8.49 12.64
C PRO A 47 10.06 9.21 13.60
N THR A 48 9.50 10.12 14.39
CA THR A 48 10.20 10.96 15.40
C THR A 48 11.02 12.15 14.87
N TYR A 49 11.18 12.30 13.55
CA TYR A 49 11.89 13.43 12.96
C TYR A 49 10.96 14.51 12.40
N VAL A 50 11.45 15.74 12.31
CA VAL A 50 10.73 16.87 11.74
C VAL A 50 10.85 16.91 10.21
N SER A 51 9.75 17.23 9.54
CA SER A 51 9.73 17.47 8.09
C SER A 51 9.89 18.96 7.78
N TRP A 52 10.98 19.34 7.12
CA TRP A 52 11.28 20.74 6.83
C TRP A 52 10.54 21.29 5.61
N ARG A 53 10.18 22.57 5.72
CA ARG A 53 9.45 23.30 4.69
C ARG A 53 9.96 24.72 4.54
N ASN A 54 10.20 25.12 3.31
CA ASN A 54 10.41 26.51 2.95
C ASN A 54 9.06 27.21 2.75
N SER A 55 8.89 28.41 3.31
CA SER A 55 7.63 29.17 3.26
C SER A 55 7.20 29.55 1.85
N LEU A 56 8.16 29.79 0.95
CA LEU A 56 7.91 30.22 -0.44
C LEU A 56 7.97 29.06 -1.42
N ARG A 57 8.87 28.09 -1.21
CA ARG A 57 9.14 26.99 -2.16
C ARG A 57 8.47 25.66 -1.82
N GLY A 58 7.88 25.53 -0.63
CA GLY A 58 7.23 24.30 -0.18
C GLY A 58 8.18 23.34 0.56
N SER A 59 7.74 22.10 0.77
CA SER A 59 8.51 21.10 1.55
C SER A 59 9.69 20.57 0.75
N TRP A 60 10.79 20.23 1.43
CA TRP A 60 11.98 19.71 0.76
C TRP A 60 11.70 18.39 0.04
N PHE A 61 10.93 17.51 0.69
CA PHE A 61 10.54 16.22 0.13
C PHE A 61 9.70 16.36 -1.15
N VAL A 62 8.66 17.20 -1.16
CA VAL A 62 7.79 17.35 -2.34
C VAL A 62 8.55 18.03 -3.49
N GLN A 63 9.40 19.02 -3.19
CA GLN A 63 10.29 19.61 -4.20
C GLN A 63 11.16 18.55 -4.87
N ALA A 64 11.81 17.68 -4.06
CA ALA A 64 12.64 16.61 -4.57
C ALA A 64 11.84 15.58 -5.39
N ILE A 65 10.63 15.21 -4.97
CA ILE A 65 9.73 14.34 -5.75
C ILE A 65 9.47 14.94 -7.12
N CYS A 66 8.99 16.20 -7.17
CA CYS A 66 8.66 16.85 -8.43
C CYS A 66 9.87 16.92 -9.37
N GLU A 67 11.05 17.30 -8.84
CA GLU A 67 12.28 17.39 -9.63
C GLU A 67 12.73 16.04 -10.20
N VAL A 68 12.73 14.99 -9.38
CA VAL A 68 13.20 13.65 -9.78
C VAL A 68 12.21 12.98 -10.74
N PHE A 69 10.91 13.03 -10.43
CA PHE A 69 9.89 12.36 -11.24
C PHE A 69 9.77 13.01 -12.61
N ALA A 70 9.83 14.35 -12.69
CA ALA A 70 9.80 15.05 -13.98
C ALA A 70 10.96 14.64 -14.90
N LYS A 71 12.12 14.28 -14.33
CA LYS A 71 13.32 13.91 -15.10
C LYS A 71 13.40 12.43 -15.43
N HIS A 72 12.96 11.56 -14.52
CA HIS A 72 13.30 10.13 -14.56
C HIS A 72 12.10 9.18 -14.59
N ALA A 73 10.85 9.68 -14.53
CA ALA A 73 9.67 8.81 -14.51
C ALA A 73 9.47 8.01 -15.81
N ARG A 74 10.20 8.33 -16.89
CA ARG A 74 10.16 7.59 -18.15
C ARG A 74 10.96 6.29 -18.09
N ASP A 75 12.08 6.30 -17.39
CA ASP A 75 13.14 5.30 -17.49
C ASP A 75 13.42 4.55 -16.17
N MET A 76 12.90 5.02 -15.04
CA MET A 76 13.12 4.39 -13.72
C MET A 76 11.84 3.85 -13.10
N ASP A 77 11.97 2.76 -12.33
CA ASP A 77 10.89 2.27 -11.49
C ASP A 77 10.70 3.16 -10.25
N ILE A 78 9.53 3.08 -9.62
CA ILE A 78 9.18 3.95 -8.50
C ILE A 78 10.13 3.86 -7.30
N LEU A 79 10.72 2.68 -7.01
CA LEU A 79 11.64 2.53 -5.88
C LEU A 79 13.00 3.16 -6.19
N GLN A 80 13.46 3.06 -7.42
CA GLN A 80 14.62 3.80 -7.90
C GLN A 80 14.38 5.32 -7.85
N LEU A 81 13.20 5.77 -8.30
CA LEU A 81 12.82 7.19 -8.21
C LEU A 81 12.84 7.68 -6.77
N LEU A 82 12.22 6.96 -5.83
CA LEU A 82 12.22 7.35 -4.42
C LEU A 82 13.63 7.30 -3.80
N THR A 83 14.49 6.40 -4.24
CA THR A 83 15.91 6.37 -3.81
C THR A 83 16.65 7.63 -4.28
N ARG A 84 16.39 8.10 -5.51
CA ARG A 84 16.93 9.38 -6.02
C ARG A 84 16.35 10.59 -5.30
N VAL A 85 15.08 10.53 -4.90
CA VAL A 85 14.47 11.54 -4.02
C VAL A 85 15.20 11.60 -2.68
N ASN A 86 15.48 10.45 -2.05
CA ASN A 86 16.24 10.38 -0.80
C ASN A 86 17.63 11.02 -0.95
N GLN A 87 18.35 10.64 -2.00
CA GLN A 87 19.66 11.23 -2.33
C GLN A 87 19.57 12.76 -2.49
N ARG A 88 18.57 13.23 -3.25
CA ARG A 88 18.38 14.66 -3.51
C ARG A 88 18.08 15.44 -2.24
N VAL A 89 17.22 14.91 -1.36
CA VAL A 89 16.92 15.54 -0.07
C VAL A 89 18.17 15.59 0.82
N ALA A 90 18.92 14.49 0.89
CA ALA A 90 20.13 14.38 1.70
C ALA A 90 21.26 15.31 1.24
N GLU A 91 21.48 15.45 -0.06
CA GLU A 91 22.60 16.24 -0.59
C GLU A 91 22.27 17.74 -0.68
N CYS A 92 21.06 18.09 -1.10
CA CYS A 92 20.77 19.45 -1.58
C CYS A 92 20.00 20.34 -0.60
N PHE A 93 19.51 19.79 0.51
CA PHE A 93 18.73 20.54 1.48
C PHE A 93 19.39 20.55 2.86
N GLN A 94 19.37 21.73 3.49
CA GLN A 94 19.80 21.95 4.87
C GLN A 94 19.14 23.22 5.40
N THR A 95 19.04 23.34 6.73
CA THR A 95 18.54 24.58 7.35
C THR A 95 19.60 25.65 7.32
N ASN A 96 19.17 26.92 7.31
CA ASN A 96 20.07 28.08 7.38
C ASN A 96 20.12 28.65 8.81
N CYS A 97 20.34 27.79 9.80
CA CYS A 97 20.53 28.17 11.19
C CYS A 97 21.93 27.78 11.67
N SER A 98 22.33 28.32 12.82
CA SER A 98 23.67 28.12 13.41
C SER A 98 24.07 26.65 13.52
N SER A 99 23.12 25.78 13.84
CA SER A 99 23.21 24.33 13.66
C SER A 99 22.55 23.92 12.34
N SER A 100 23.33 23.52 11.33
CA SER A 100 22.76 23.01 10.08
C SER A 100 22.10 21.65 10.31
N TYR A 101 20.77 21.58 10.16
CA TYR A 101 20.00 20.35 10.23
C TYR A 101 19.78 19.78 8.82
N LYS A 102 19.72 18.45 8.75
CA LYS A 102 19.49 17.68 7.53
C LYS A 102 18.17 16.91 7.63
N GLN A 103 17.68 16.48 6.48
CA GLN A 103 16.48 15.66 6.37
C GLN A 103 16.83 14.39 5.58
N MET A 104 16.24 13.26 5.96
CA MET A 104 16.28 12.02 5.20
C MET A 104 14.84 11.51 5.07
N PRO A 105 14.29 11.29 3.87
CA PRO A 105 13.00 10.62 3.68
C PRO A 105 13.14 9.09 3.75
N GLU A 106 12.01 8.40 3.87
CA GLU A 106 11.95 6.94 3.86
C GLU A 106 10.70 6.43 3.14
N PHE A 107 10.69 5.16 2.74
CA PHE A 107 9.50 4.53 2.17
C PHE A 107 9.41 3.05 2.53
N HIS A 108 8.17 2.56 2.67
CA HIS A 108 7.85 1.15 2.87
C HIS A 108 7.12 0.61 1.66
N SER A 109 7.71 -0.41 1.03
CA SER A 109 7.13 -1.07 -0.13
C SER A 109 6.60 -2.45 0.25
N ARG A 110 5.36 -2.71 -0.16
CA ARG A 110 4.73 -4.04 -0.28
C ARG A 110 4.35 -4.31 -1.74
N LEU A 111 4.99 -3.62 -2.69
CA LEU A 111 4.81 -3.85 -4.12
C LEU A 111 5.39 -5.21 -4.52
N ILE A 112 4.61 -6.00 -5.25
CA ILE A 112 5.04 -7.32 -5.75
C ILE A 112 5.53 -7.28 -7.20
N LYS A 113 5.48 -6.10 -7.83
CA LYS A 113 5.92 -5.85 -9.20
C LYS A 113 6.65 -4.51 -9.27
N GLN A 114 7.53 -4.39 -10.26
CA GLN A 114 8.09 -3.09 -10.62
C GLN A 114 6.97 -2.16 -11.12
N PHE A 115 7.04 -0.91 -10.70
CA PHE A 115 6.06 0.11 -11.08
C PHE A 115 6.75 1.19 -11.90
N PHE A 116 6.32 1.33 -13.15
CA PHE A 116 6.78 2.36 -14.09
C PHE A 116 5.61 3.26 -14.49
N PHE A 117 5.87 4.55 -14.68
CA PHE A 117 4.82 5.54 -14.98
C PHE A 117 4.44 5.61 -16.46
N PHE A 118 5.32 5.17 -17.37
CA PHE A 118 5.12 5.21 -18.82
C PHE A 118 4.56 6.56 -19.36
N PRO A 119 5.16 7.71 -18.99
CA PRO A 119 4.65 9.02 -19.42
C PRO A 119 4.72 9.16 -20.94
N GLY A 120 3.59 9.53 -21.55
CA GLY A 120 3.48 9.77 -22.99
C GLY A 120 3.18 8.54 -23.85
N VAL A 121 3.02 7.35 -23.25
CA VAL A 121 2.53 6.18 -23.99
C VAL A 121 1.03 6.36 -24.24
N LYS A 122 0.66 6.59 -25.51
CA LYS A 122 -0.74 6.52 -25.94
C LYS A 122 -1.11 5.05 -25.99
N ARG A 123 -2.13 4.63 -25.22
CA ARG A 123 -2.73 3.30 -25.46
C ARG A 123 -3.31 3.33 -26.86
N SER A 124 -2.78 2.48 -27.74
CA SER A 124 -3.51 2.13 -28.96
C SER A 124 -4.82 1.49 -28.50
N SER A 125 -5.95 2.10 -28.82
CA SER A 125 -7.25 1.45 -28.65
C SER A 125 -7.17 0.10 -29.38
N ALA A 126 -7.11 -0.99 -28.63
CA ALA A 126 -7.28 -2.31 -29.19
C ALA A 126 -8.73 -2.36 -29.71
N VAL A 127 -8.85 -2.43 -31.04
CA VAL A 127 -10.08 -2.76 -31.75
C VAL A 127 -10.21 -4.28 -31.77
#